data_AF-A0A3S5ANL7-F1
#
_entry.id   AF-A0A3S5ANL7-F1
#
_cell.length_a   1.000
_cell.length_b   1.000
_cell.length_c   1.000
_cell.angle_alpha   90.00
_cell.angle_beta   90.00
_cell.angle_gamma   90.00
#
_symmetry.space_group_name_H-M   'P 1'
#
loop_
_entity.id
_entity.type
_entity.pdbx_description
1 polymer ?
#
loop_
_entity_poly.entity_id
_entity_poly.type
_entity_poly.pdbx_seq_one_letter_code
_entity_poly.pdbx_strand_id
1 'polypeptide(L)'
;MFKCNRLQEATDICVKLNQWQTALDVVRRPAVGACPTPSSGLRIAQQARVDRLQEQAVDRLLSQNRGMQAVELERRGGRYLEAAKLMQQVCLHHIFSLNQ
;
A
#
# COMPACT_ATOMS: atom_id res chain seq x y z
N MET A 1 13.66 25.77 5.55
CA MET A 1 12.83 24.61 5.93
C MET A 1 12.25 23.93 4.67
N PHE A 2 13.01 23.12 3.92
CA PHE A 2 12.56 22.59 2.61
C PHE A 2 12.82 21.09 2.36
N LYS A 3 13.07 20.29 3.40
CA LYS A 3 13.44 18.86 3.23
C LYS A 3 12.31 17.86 3.52
N CYS A 4 11.23 18.28 4.18
CA CYS A 4 10.08 17.41 4.50
C CYS A 4 9.16 17.12 3.29
N ASN A 5 9.11 18.00 2.29
CA ASN A 5 8.25 17.82 1.12
C ASN A 5 8.71 16.68 0.20
N ARG A 6 10.03 16.46 0.05
CA ARG A 6 10.55 15.49 -0.93
C ARG A 6 10.17 14.04 -0.63
N LEU A 7 10.09 13.65 0.65
CA LEU A 7 9.72 12.27 1.02
C LEU A 7 8.21 12.04 0.82
N GLN A 8 7.39 13.05 1.12
CA GLN A 8 5.95 13.01 0.81
C GLN A 8 5.70 12.97 -0.70
N GLU A 9 6.36 13.83 -1.47
CA GLU A 9 6.25 13.88 -2.93
C GLU A 9 6.70 12.56 -3.56
N ALA A 10 7.84 11.98 -3.13
CA ALA A 10 8.30 10.69 -3.61
C ALA A 10 7.28 9.58 -3.34
N THR A 11 6.71 9.56 -2.13
CA THR A 11 5.67 8.59 -1.76
C THR A 11 4.41 8.77 -2.60
N ASP A 12 3.96 10.00 -2.79
CA ASP A 12 2.77 10.34 -3.59
C ASP A 12 2.97 9.98 -5.07
N ILE A 13 4.17 10.15 -5.61
CA ILE A 13 4.52 9.70 -6.98
C ILE A 13 4.49 8.17 -7.07
N CYS A 14 5.11 7.45 -6.12
CA CYS A 14 5.09 5.99 -6.11
C CYS A 14 3.66 5.43 -6.02
N VAL A 15 2.80 6.06 -5.20
CA VAL A 15 1.38 5.70 -5.11
C VAL A 15 0.66 5.95 -6.45
N LYS A 16 0.86 7.11 -7.08
CA LYS A 16 0.28 7.42 -8.40
C LYS A 16 0.71 6.45 -9.49
N LEU A 17 1.95 5.96 -9.43
CA LEU A 17 2.50 4.97 -10.35
C LEU A 17 2.15 3.52 -9.98
N ASN A 18 1.33 3.29 -8.95
CA ASN A 18 0.95 1.97 -8.46
C ASN A 18 2.17 1.13 -7.98
N GLN A 19 3.25 1.79 -7.56
CA GLN A 19 4.51 1.23 -7.08
C GLN A 19 4.54 1.18 -5.55
N TRP A 20 3.62 0.41 -4.97
CA TRP A 20 3.40 0.35 -3.52
C TRP A 20 4.63 -0.15 -2.73
N GLN A 21 5.31 -1.19 -3.23
CA GLN A 21 6.53 -1.69 -2.59
C GLN A 21 7.61 -0.62 -2.52
N THR A 22 7.81 0.12 -3.61
CA THR A 22 8.79 1.21 -3.68
C THR A 22 8.41 2.36 -2.75
N ALA A 23 7.12 2.69 -2.62
CA ALA A 23 6.64 3.68 -1.65
C ALA A 23 6.99 3.26 -0.21
N LEU A 24 6.77 1.99 0.14
CA LEU A 24 7.12 1.44 1.45
C LEU A 24 8.63 1.42 1.67
N ASP A 25 9.42 1.05 0.66
CA ASP A 25 10.89 1.02 0.75
C ASP A 25 11.48 2.41 0.94
N VAL A 26 10.92 3.45 0.28
CA VAL A 26 11.33 4.85 0.45
C VAL A 26 11.09 5.32 1.88
N VAL A 27 9.97 4.93 2.49
CA VAL A 27 9.64 5.29 3.89
C VAL A 27 10.48 4.49 4.90
N ARG A 28 10.78 3.22 4.60
CA ARG A 28 11.51 2.30 5.48
C ARG A 28 13.03 2.45 5.41
N ARG A 29 13.59 3.04 4.35
CA ARG A 29 15.04 3.12 4.17
C ARG A 29 15.69 3.94 5.31
N PRO A 30 16.61 3.36 6.10
CA PRO A 30 17.46 4.17 6.97
C PRO A 30 18.33 5.06 6.07
N ALA A 31 18.42 6.35 6.40
CA ALA A 31 19.19 7.30 5.61
C ALA A 31 20.68 7.03 5.84
N VAL A 32 21.27 6.19 4.99
CA VAL A 32 22.73 5.99 4.98
C VAL A 32 23.35 7.20 4.29
N GLY A 33 23.90 8.14 5.07
CA GLY A 33 24.95 9.05 4.57
C GLY A 33 24.73 10.56 4.54
N ALA A 34 23.65 11.18 5.03
CA ALA A 34 23.61 12.65 5.17
C ALA A 34 22.48 13.18 6.09
N CYS A 35 22.88 13.76 7.24
CA CYS A 35 22.21 14.86 7.99
C CYS A 35 20.75 14.64 8.47
N PRO A 36 20.24 15.47 9.41
CA PRO A 36 19.45 15.00 10.55
C PRO A 36 18.06 14.49 10.15
N THR A 37 17.76 13.34 10.74
CA THR A 37 16.46 12.71 10.99
C THR A 37 15.21 13.56 10.65
N PRO A 38 14.35 13.13 9.71
CA PRO A 38 12.92 13.18 10.02
C PRO A 38 12.73 12.38 11.31
N SER A 39 12.12 12.99 12.33
CA SER A 39 11.84 12.32 13.60
C SER A 39 11.23 10.94 13.31
N SER A 40 11.56 9.92 14.11
CA SER A 40 10.97 8.59 13.98
C SER A 40 9.44 8.67 13.78
N GLY A 41 8.79 9.62 14.47
CA GLY A 41 7.38 9.95 14.31
C GLY A 41 6.94 10.36 12.89
N LEU A 42 7.73 11.12 12.13
CA LEU A 42 7.36 11.48 10.75
C LEU A 42 7.37 10.25 9.83
N ARG A 43 8.31 9.32 10.00
CA ARG A 43 8.36 8.08 9.20
C ARG A 43 7.19 7.16 9.54
N ILE A 44 6.89 7.01 10.83
CA ILE A 44 5.73 6.25 11.31
C ILE A 44 4.44 6.86 10.73
N ALA A 45 4.31 8.18 10.74
CA ALA A 45 3.16 8.88 10.16
C ALA A 45 3.05 8.67 8.63
N GLN A 46 4.17 8.67 7.91
CA GLN A 46 4.16 8.41 6.47
C GLN A 46 3.83 6.96 6.14
N GLN A 47 4.35 6.00 6.91
CA GLN A 47 4.02 4.59 6.73
C GLN A 47 2.53 4.35 6.96
N ALA A 48 1.97 4.87 8.06
CA ALA A 48 0.53 4.80 8.33
C ALA A 48 -0.32 5.47 7.24
N ARG A 49 0.18 6.53 6.59
CA ARG A 49 -0.50 7.16 5.45
C ARG A 49 -0.49 6.26 4.22
N VAL A 50 0.63 5.63 3.89
CA VAL A 50 0.71 4.65 2.79
C VAL A 50 -0.22 3.47 3.04
N ASP A 51 -0.23 2.97 4.28
CA ASP A 51 -1.09 1.85 4.66
C ASP A 51 -2.58 2.19 4.45
N ARG A 52 -3.02 3.36 4.92
CA ARG A 52 -4.40 3.88 4.69
C ARG A 52 -4.73 4.07 3.22
N LEU A 53 -3.81 4.62 2.43
CA LEU A 53 -4.04 4.84 0.99
C LEU A 53 -4.20 3.51 0.25
N GLN A 54 -3.43 2.51 0.66
CA GLN A 54 -3.50 1.18 0.10
C GLN A 54 -4.81 0.48 0.49
N GLU A 55 -5.25 0.57 1.75
CA GLU A 55 -6.58 0.10 2.19
C GLU A 55 -7.71 0.74 1.39
N GLN A 56 -7.70 2.08 1.22
CA GLN A 56 -8.70 2.77 0.40
C GLN A 56 -8.67 2.36 -1.08
N ALA A 57 -7.51 1.96 -1.60
CA ALA A 57 -7.41 1.43 -2.97
C ALA A 57 -8.02 0.02 -3.05
N VAL A 58 -7.76 -0.83 -2.06
CA VAL A 58 -8.37 -2.15 -1.93
C VAL A 58 -9.90 -2.06 -1.85
N ASP A 59 -10.44 -1.21 -0.96
CA ASP A 59 -11.89 -1.05 -0.78
C ASP A 59 -12.59 -0.55 -2.07
N ARG A 60 -11.93 0.36 -2.79
CA ARG A 60 -12.41 0.82 -4.10
C ARG A 60 -12.41 -0.28 -5.15
N LEU A 61 -11.42 -1.17 -5.14
CA LEU A 61 -11.37 -2.31 -6.07
C LEU A 61 -12.41 -3.38 -5.70
N LEU A 62 -12.61 -3.63 -4.41
CA LEU A 62 -13.63 -4.56 -3.92
C LEU A 62 -15.04 -4.08 -4.27
N SER A 63 -15.35 -2.79 -4.07
CA SER A 63 -16.67 -2.24 -4.45
C SER A 63 -16.94 -2.26 -5.96
N GLN A 64 -15.89 -2.25 -6.79
CA GLN A 64 -15.99 -2.42 -8.25
C GLN A 64 -16.04 -3.90 -8.69
N ASN A 65 -16.12 -4.85 -7.76
CA ASN A 65 -16.08 -6.29 -8.01
C ASN A 65 -14.77 -6.76 -8.69
N ARG A 66 -13.68 -5.98 -8.53
CA ARG A 66 -12.34 -6.27 -9.08
C ARG A 66 -11.48 -6.98 -8.03
N GLY A 67 -12.03 -8.03 -7.41
CA GLY A 67 -11.39 -8.74 -6.29
C GLY A 67 -9.97 -9.24 -6.59
N MET A 68 -9.73 -9.81 -7.77
CA MET A 68 -8.39 -10.28 -8.16
C MET A 68 -7.35 -9.16 -8.24
N GLN A 69 -7.78 -7.95 -8.59
CA GLN A 69 -6.88 -6.80 -8.68
C GLN A 69 -6.59 -6.19 -7.30
N ALA A 70 -7.55 -6.28 -6.38
CA ALA A 70 -7.32 -5.95 -4.97
C ALA A 70 -6.29 -6.91 -4.35
N VAL A 71 -6.38 -8.21 -4.65
CA VAL A 71 -5.38 -9.21 -4.24
C VAL A 71 -3.99 -8.87 -4.80
N GLU A 72 -3.92 -8.51 -6.08
CA GLU A 72 -2.64 -8.17 -6.70
C GLU A 72 -2.04 -6.89 -6.10
N LEU A 73 -2.86 -5.91 -5.74
CA LEU A 73 -2.43 -4.67 -5.08
C LEU A 73 -1.81 -4.95 -3.70
N GLU A 74 -2.46 -5.79 -2.88
CA GLU A 74 -1.89 -6.24 -1.60
C GLU A 74 -0.58 -7.02 -1.77
N ARG A 75 -0.51 -7.90 -2.78
CA ARG A 75 0.71 -8.65 -3.10
C ARG A 75 1.86 -7.70 -3.49
N ARG A 76 1.57 -6.69 -4.32
CA ARG A 76 2.54 -5.65 -4.73
C ARG A 76 2.93 -4.73 -3.57
N GLY A 77 2.14 -4.63 -2.51
CA GLY A 77 2.50 -3.95 -1.27
C GLY A 77 3.36 -4.81 -0.32
N GLY A 78 3.67 -6.06 -0.68
CA GLY A 78 4.38 -7.01 0.20
C GLY A 78 3.53 -7.53 1.36
N ARG A 79 2.22 -7.29 1.33
CA ARG A 79 1.24 -7.72 2.34
C ARG A 79 0.62 -9.06 1.93
N TYR A 80 1.48 -10.09 1.92
CA TYR A 80 1.12 -11.41 1.40
C TYR A 80 0.02 -12.11 2.19
N LEU A 81 -0.03 -11.89 3.51
CA LEU A 81 -1.05 -12.48 4.38
C LEU A 81 -2.44 -11.89 4.07
N GLU A 82 -2.50 -10.57 3.93
CA GLU A 82 -3.70 -9.82 3.57
C GLU A 82 -4.16 -10.23 2.17
N ALA A 83 -3.25 -10.32 1.20
CA ALA A 83 -3.54 -10.80 -0.15
C ALA A 83 -4.14 -12.21 -0.14
N ALA A 84 -3.60 -13.14 0.66
CA ALA A 84 -4.10 -14.51 0.75
C ALA A 84 -5.51 -14.59 1.36
N LYS A 85 -5.77 -13.83 2.44
CA LYS A 85 -7.12 -13.72 3.03
C LYS A 85 -8.13 -13.17 2.04
N LEU A 86 -7.75 -12.14 1.31
CA LEU A 86 -8.61 -11.48 0.33
C LEU A 86 -8.88 -12.41 -0.88
N MET A 87 -7.88 -13.18 -1.31
CA MET A 87 -8.04 -14.20 -2.33
C MET A 87 -9.03 -15.29 -1.90
N GLN A 88 -8.93 -15.77 -0.66
CA GLN A 88 -9.87 -16.74 -0.12
C GLN A 88 -11.30 -16.22 -0.15
N GLN A 89 -11.53 -14.96 0.27
CA GLN A 89 -12.86 -14.34 0.26
C GLN A 89 -13.44 -14.22 -1.15
N VAL A 90 -12.63 -13.74 -2.11
CA VAL A 90 -13.04 -13.58 -3.51
C VAL A 90 -13.39 -14.93 -4.14
N CYS A 91 -12.56 -15.96 -3.91
CA CYS A 91 -12.82 -17.31 -4.41
C CYS A 91 -14.10 -17.91 -3.82
N LEU A 92 -14.32 -17.78 -2.51
CA LEU A 92 -15.54 -18.26 -1.86
C LEU A 92 -16.78 -17.57 -2.44
N HIS A 93 -16.74 -16.25 -2.58
CA HIS A 93 -17.85 -15.49 -3.17
C HIS A 93 -18.20 -15.96 -4.60
N HIS A 94 -17.18 -16.21 -5.44
CA HIS A 94 -17.39 -16.76 -6.78
C HIS A 94 -17.97 -18.17 -6.77
N ILE A 95 -17.53 -19.05 -5.87
CA ILE A 95 -18.08 -20.40 -5.74
C ILE A 95 -19.55 -20.37 -5.34
N PHE A 96 -19.93 -19.48 -4.40
CA PHE A 96 -21.34 -19.33 -4.02
C PHE A 96 -22.19 -18.73 -5.14
N SER A 97 -21.65 -17.78 -5.92
CA SER A 97 -22.35 -17.18 -7.07
C SER A 97 -22.56 -18.14 -8.25
N LEU A 98 -21.78 -19.23 -8.36
CA LEU A 98 -21.93 -20.24 -9.42
C LEU A 98 -22.92 -21.36 -9.05
N ASN A 99 -23.37 -21.41 -7.79
CA ASN A 99 -24.28 -22.45 -7.28
C ASN A 99 -25.72 -21.93 -7.03
N GLN A 100 -26.06 -20.75 -7.57
CA GLN A 100 -27.43 -20.19 -7.64
C GLN A 100 -27.84 -20.03 -9.09
#